data_AF-A0A665X091-F1
#
_entry.id   AF-A0A665X091-F1
#
_cell.length_a   1.000
_cell.length_b   1.000
_cell.length_c   1.000
_cell.angle_alpha   90.00
_cell.angle_beta   90.00
_cell.angle_gamma   90.00
#
_symmetry.space_group_name_H-M   'P 1'
#
loop_
_entity.id
_entity.type
_entity.pdbx_description
1 polymer ?
#
loop_
_entity_poly.entity_id
_entity_poly.type
_entity_poly.pdbx_seq_one_letter_code
_entity_poly.pdbx_strand_id
1 'polypeptide(L)'
;CFLKHNKNLHKLFPEIPTGENLTHIFTCALQKEVLYHGKLFLSKNHVCFYSSVLLKDTKVVIRASSIKEVRKHNSALSSLSIQTADGEKHSFMSFRNRDKCYRLLQSMRSHVQETSLNSSPPASSVENDMDHDQVSSQSSFEETVERPRLTRSNSINSNSSFPPFQSSSEGERKCRSE
;
A
#
# COMPACT_ATOMS: atom_id res chain seq x y z
N CYS A 1 3.56 11.81 29.08
CA CYS A 1 3.19 10.40 29.27
C CYS A 1 2.23 9.92 28.19
N PHE A 2 2.51 8.74 27.62
CA PHE A 2 1.63 8.01 26.70
C PHE A 2 0.19 7.87 27.22
N LEU A 3 0.05 7.67 28.54
CA LEU A 3 -1.22 7.62 29.28
C LEU A 3 -2.15 8.82 29.06
N LYS A 4 -1.61 10.04 28.88
CA LYS A 4 -2.44 11.25 28.65
C LYS A 4 -3.11 11.21 27.27
N HIS A 5 -2.42 10.65 26.27
CA HIS A 5 -2.96 10.54 24.92
C HIS A 5 -3.92 9.36 24.77
N ASN A 6 -3.72 8.31 25.55
CA ASN A 6 -4.66 7.18 25.62
C ASN A 6 -6.06 7.63 26.08
N LYS A 7 -6.16 8.43 27.15
CA LYS A 7 -7.46 9.00 27.57
C LYS A 7 -8.13 9.84 26.48
N ASN A 8 -7.34 10.53 25.66
CA ASN A 8 -7.86 11.29 24.52
C ASN A 8 -8.37 10.37 23.40
N LEU A 9 -7.77 9.19 23.19
CA LEU A 9 -8.26 8.21 22.22
C LEU A 9 -9.69 7.79 22.55
N HIS A 10 -9.97 7.30 23.76
CA HIS A 10 -11.31 6.85 24.13
C HIS A 10 -12.34 7.99 24.22
N LYS A 11 -11.89 9.22 24.52
CA LYS A 11 -12.76 10.40 24.46
C LYS A 11 -13.15 10.75 23.02
N LEU A 12 -12.24 10.61 22.07
CA LEU A 12 -12.49 10.91 20.66
C LEU A 12 -13.24 9.77 19.96
N PHE A 13 -12.97 8.53 20.35
CA PHE A 13 -13.51 7.31 19.74
C PHE A 13 -14.10 6.41 20.84
N PRO A 14 -15.37 6.65 21.24
CA PRO A 14 -16.03 5.85 22.27
C PRO A 14 -16.29 4.40 21.84
N GLU A 15 -16.22 4.11 20.53
CA GLU A 15 -16.32 2.77 19.96
C GLU A 15 -15.11 1.87 20.25
N ILE A 16 -13.98 2.45 20.69
CA ILE A 16 -12.76 1.70 20.98
C ILE A 16 -12.83 1.15 22.42
N PRO A 17 -12.71 -0.17 22.62
CA PRO A 17 -12.74 -0.78 23.96
C PRO A 17 -11.72 -0.15 24.91
N THR A 18 -12.09 0.07 26.17
CA THR A 18 -11.21 0.69 27.20
C THR A 18 -9.93 -0.09 27.51
N GLY A 19 -9.87 -1.39 27.14
CA GLY A 19 -8.66 -2.20 27.24
C GLY A 19 -7.64 -1.95 26.12
N GLU A 20 -8.04 -1.31 25.02
CA GLU A 20 -7.12 -0.96 23.94
C GLU A 20 -6.21 0.16 24.36
N ASN A 21 -4.91 -0.02 24.12
CA ASN A 21 -3.93 0.99 24.44
C ASN A 21 -3.36 1.65 23.20
N LEU A 22 -3.28 2.99 23.24
CA LEU A 22 -2.61 3.76 22.21
C LEU A 22 -1.11 3.42 22.19
N THR A 23 -0.62 2.98 21.04
CA THR A 23 0.79 2.60 20.82
C THR A 23 1.57 3.70 20.11
N HIS A 24 0.96 4.40 19.15
CA HIS A 24 1.63 5.46 18.38
C HIS A 24 0.67 6.55 17.92
N ILE A 25 1.21 7.75 17.68
CA ILE A 25 0.49 8.87 17.06
C ILE A 25 1.33 9.43 15.93
N PHE A 26 0.71 9.65 14.78
CA PHE A 26 1.32 10.27 13.62
C PHE A 26 0.52 11.50 13.20
N THR A 27 1.19 12.59 12.88
CA THR A 27 0.56 13.71 12.18
C THR A 27 0.51 13.38 10.70
N CYS A 28 -0.68 13.51 10.10
CA CYS A 28 -0.91 13.30 8.68
C CYS A 28 -2.16 14.07 8.24
N ALA A 29 -2.51 13.98 6.96
CA ALA A 29 -3.77 14.48 6.42
C ALA A 29 -4.53 13.35 5.73
N LEU A 30 -5.84 13.27 5.93
CA LEU A 30 -6.71 12.37 5.20
C LEU A 30 -7.16 13.05 3.90
N GLN A 31 -6.92 12.40 2.77
CA GLN A 31 -7.41 12.84 1.46
C GLN A 31 -8.85 12.35 1.26
N LYS A 32 -9.78 13.30 1.13
CA LYS A 32 -11.15 13.08 0.61
C LYS A 32 -11.37 14.08 -0.53
N GLU A 33 -12.43 14.90 -0.47
CA GLU A 33 -12.63 16.05 -1.36
C GLU A 33 -11.51 17.09 -1.17
N VAL A 34 -11.12 17.31 0.08
CA VAL A 34 -9.98 18.14 0.48
C VAL A 34 -9.06 17.37 1.43
N LEU A 35 -7.92 17.97 1.76
CA LEU A 35 -6.99 17.45 2.77
C LEU A 35 -7.45 17.84 4.17
N TYR A 36 -7.81 16.83 4.97
CA TYR A 36 -8.16 17.01 6.38
C TYR A 36 -6.91 16.78 7.22
N HIS A 37 -6.28 17.85 7.71
CA HIS A 37 -5.10 17.75 8.58
C HIS A 37 -5.46 17.28 9.98
N GLY A 38 -4.80 16.22 10.45
CA GLY A 38 -5.17 15.59 11.70
C GLY A 38 -4.09 14.68 12.28
N LYS A 39 -4.55 13.77 13.13
CA LYS A 39 -3.72 12.79 13.81
C LYS A 39 -4.25 11.39 13.55
N LEU A 40 -3.34 10.51 13.17
CA LEU A 40 -3.55 9.07 13.09
C LEU A 40 -3.05 8.44 14.39
N PHE A 41 -3.93 7.74 15.07
CA PHE A 41 -3.70 7.01 16.31
C PHE A 41 -3.65 5.52 15.99
N LEU A 42 -2.58 4.85 16.40
CA LEU A 42 -2.46 3.39 16.27
C LEU A 42 -2.55 2.77 17.66
N SER A 43 -3.43 1.80 17.82
CA SER A 43 -3.53 0.91 18.98
C SER A 43 -3.07 -0.50 18.59
N LYS A 44 -3.34 -1.52 19.43
CA LYS A 44 -3.01 -2.91 19.08
C LYS A 44 -3.90 -3.41 17.95
N ASN A 45 -5.18 -3.11 18.02
CA ASN A 45 -6.18 -3.67 17.11
C ASN A 45 -6.91 -2.63 16.23
N HIS A 46 -6.64 -1.33 16.41
CA HIS A 46 -7.35 -0.27 15.69
C HIS A 46 -6.42 0.84 15.19
N VAL A 47 -6.78 1.37 14.04
CA VAL A 47 -6.21 2.56 13.39
C VAL A 47 -7.29 3.63 13.35
N CYS A 48 -7.11 4.71 14.09
CA CYS A 48 -8.10 5.77 14.22
C CYS A 48 -7.54 7.09 13.70
N PHE A 49 -8.31 7.84 12.93
CA PHE A 49 -7.94 9.16 12.44
C PHE A 49 -8.92 10.22 12.96
N TYR A 50 -8.40 11.34 13.45
CA TYR A 50 -9.19 12.49 13.86
C TYR A 50 -8.64 13.77 13.24
N SER A 51 -9.53 14.59 12.71
CA SER A 51 -9.27 15.95 12.22
C SER A 51 -10.40 16.86 12.69
N SER A 52 -10.06 18.07 13.12
CA SER A 52 -11.02 19.15 13.40
C SER A 52 -10.62 20.35 12.55
N VAL A 53 -11.11 20.37 11.32
CA VAL A 53 -10.77 21.37 10.30
C VAL A 53 -12.09 21.96 9.82
N LEU A 54 -12.14 23.28 9.60
CA LEU A 54 -13.35 24.01 9.19
C LEU A 54 -14.55 23.82 10.16
N LEU A 55 -14.28 23.81 11.47
CA LEU A 55 -15.26 23.56 12.54
C LEU A 55 -16.02 22.24 12.44
N LYS A 56 -15.58 21.30 11.58
CA LYS A 56 -16.17 19.97 11.43
C LYS A 56 -15.19 18.91 11.87
N ASP A 57 -15.68 18.02 12.72
CA ASP A 57 -14.93 16.84 13.13
C ASP A 57 -15.06 15.73 12.08
N THR A 58 -13.92 15.23 11.63
CA THR A 58 -13.81 14.06 10.76
C THR A 58 -13.12 12.94 11.52
N LYS A 59 -13.82 11.81 11.64
CA LYS A 59 -13.35 10.60 12.32
C LYS A 59 -13.34 9.43 11.36
N VAL A 60 -12.32 8.59 11.46
CA VAL A 60 -12.24 7.30 10.76
C VAL A 60 -11.71 6.27 11.76
N VAL A 61 -12.31 5.10 11.80
CA VAL A 61 -11.86 3.97 12.61
C VAL A 61 -11.76 2.74 11.72
N ILE A 62 -10.58 2.12 11.71
CA ILE A 62 -10.29 0.93 10.90
C ILE A 62 -9.78 -0.14 11.86
N ARG A 63 -10.43 -1.31 11.85
CA ARG A 63 -9.94 -2.48 12.61
C ARG A 63 -8.73 -3.07 11.90
N ALA A 64 -7.71 -3.46 12.65
CA ALA A 64 -6.51 -4.11 12.11
C ALA A 64 -6.87 -5.37 11.32
N SER A 65 -7.89 -6.12 11.76
CA SER A 65 -8.39 -7.32 11.08
C SER A 65 -9.07 -7.06 9.75
N SER A 66 -9.58 -5.84 9.51
CA SER A 66 -10.19 -5.49 8.22
C SER A 66 -9.17 -4.91 7.24
N ILE A 67 -7.91 -4.71 7.63
CA ILE A 67 -6.87 -4.18 6.72
C ILE A 67 -6.51 -5.26 5.70
N LYS A 68 -6.95 -5.07 4.46
CA LYS A 68 -6.63 -5.95 3.33
C LYS A 68 -5.27 -5.62 2.75
N GLU A 69 -4.97 -4.34 2.58
CA GLU A 69 -3.72 -3.90 1.97
C GLU A 69 -3.27 -2.54 2.50
N VAL A 70 -1.96 -2.36 2.65
CA VAL A 70 -1.33 -1.07 2.94
C VAL A 70 -0.32 -0.78 1.83
N ARG A 71 -0.56 0.28 1.05
CA ARG A 71 0.34 0.71 -0.02
C ARG A 71 1.09 1.98 0.37
N LYS A 72 2.38 1.98 0.04
CA LYS A 72 3.25 3.15 0.14
C LYS A 72 3.36 3.80 -1.22
N HIS A 73 3.16 5.11 -1.29
CA HIS A 73 3.26 5.85 -2.54
C HIS A 73 4.56 6.67 -2.55
N ASN A 74 5.30 6.57 -3.65
CA ASN A 74 6.49 7.39 -3.90
C ASN A 74 6.06 8.74 -4.47
N SER A 75 5.38 9.52 -3.63
CA SER A 75 5.02 10.90 -3.93
C SER A 75 5.86 11.84 -3.06
N ALA A 76 6.15 13.03 -3.57
CA ALA A 76 6.85 14.09 -2.82
C ALA A 76 6.18 14.40 -1.46
N LEU A 77 4.89 14.11 -1.31
CA LEU A 77 4.10 14.39 -0.11
C LEU A 77 4.04 13.25 0.92
N SER A 78 4.90 12.23 0.81
CA SER A 78 4.98 11.13 1.78
C SER A 78 3.61 10.52 2.11
N SER A 79 3.02 9.76 1.18
CA SER A 79 1.65 9.24 1.29
C SER A 79 1.56 7.72 1.48
N LEU A 80 0.48 7.28 2.15
CA LEU A 80 0.11 5.89 2.40
C LEU A 80 -1.38 5.70 2.10
N SER A 81 -1.78 4.54 1.61
CA SER A 81 -3.20 4.18 1.50
C SER A 81 -3.49 2.86 2.18
N ILE A 82 -4.59 2.81 2.93
CA ILE A 82 -5.11 1.61 3.57
C ILE A 82 -6.36 1.20 2.81
N GLN A 83 -6.39 -0.05 2.34
CA GLN A 83 -7.60 -0.66 1.77
C GLN A 83 -8.18 -1.65 2.77
N THR A 84 -9.47 -1.52 3.06
CA THR A 84 -10.19 -2.43 3.94
C THR A 84 -10.76 -3.61 3.16
N ALA A 85 -11.10 -4.69 3.87
CA ALA A 85 -11.75 -5.88 3.31
C ALA A 85 -13.13 -5.54 2.70
N ASP A 86 -13.79 -4.52 3.25
CA ASP A 86 -15.09 -4.01 2.79
C ASP A 86 -14.99 -3.21 1.48
N GLY A 87 -13.77 -2.99 0.97
CA GLY A 87 -13.50 -2.30 -0.29
C GLY A 87 -13.20 -0.81 -0.15
N GLU A 88 -13.32 -0.25 1.05
CA GLU A 88 -13.03 1.17 1.29
C GLU A 88 -11.52 1.45 1.22
N LYS A 89 -11.16 2.60 0.65
CA LYS A 89 -9.77 3.06 0.53
C LYS A 89 -9.58 4.40 1.22
N HIS A 90 -8.75 4.42 2.26
CA HIS A 90 -8.36 5.63 2.97
C HIS A 90 -6.95 6.04 2.57
N SER A 91 -6.82 7.20 1.91
CA SER A 91 -5.53 7.74 1.49
C SER A 91 -5.08 8.83 2.45
N PHE A 92 -3.92 8.64 3.04
CA PHE A 92 -3.31 9.55 3.99
C PHE A 92 -2.03 10.16 3.38
N MET A 93 -1.81 11.44 3.59
CA MET A 93 -0.69 12.21 3.04
C MET A 93 0.02 13.01 4.12
N SER A 94 1.13 13.68 3.76
CA SER A 94 1.88 14.58 4.63
C SER A 94 2.36 13.92 5.92
N PHE A 95 2.79 12.65 5.86
CA PHE A 95 3.29 11.96 7.03
C PHE A 95 4.66 12.50 7.44
N ARG A 96 4.79 12.92 8.71
CA ARG A 96 6.11 13.29 9.29
C ARG A 96 7.07 12.10 9.38
N ASN A 97 6.55 10.89 9.60
CA ASN A 97 7.35 9.66 9.73
C ASN A 97 6.67 8.49 9.00
N ARG A 98 6.50 8.64 7.68
CA ARG A 98 5.80 7.68 6.81
C ARG A 98 6.29 6.25 6.98
N ASP A 99 7.61 6.02 6.92
CA ASP A 99 8.15 4.67 6.91
C ASP A 99 7.94 3.95 8.25
N LYS A 100 7.97 4.69 9.38
CA LYS A 100 7.63 4.11 10.69
C LYS A 100 6.16 3.71 10.74
N CYS A 101 5.26 4.59 10.29
CA CYS A 101 3.83 4.29 10.24
C CYS A 101 3.54 3.07 9.35
N TYR A 102 4.15 3.01 8.17
CA TYR A 102 4.01 1.90 7.23
C TYR A 102 4.43 0.57 7.85
N ARG A 103 5.60 0.49 8.50
CA ARG A 103 6.06 -0.74 9.16
C ARG A 103 5.11 -1.19 10.27
N LEU A 104 4.58 -0.26 11.06
CA LEU A 104 3.63 -0.58 12.12
C LEU A 104 2.30 -1.10 11.56
N LEU A 105 1.77 -0.47 10.50
CA LEU A 105 0.55 -0.92 9.81
C LEU A 105 0.72 -2.32 9.22
N GLN A 106 1.86 -2.59 8.60
CA GLN A 106 2.19 -3.93 8.08
C GLN A 106 2.28 -4.96 9.20
N SER A 107 2.95 -4.62 10.31
CA SER A 107 3.02 -5.50 11.49
C SER A 107 1.64 -5.83 12.03
N MET A 108 0.75 -4.84 12.20
CA MET A 108 -0.61 -5.08 12.70
C MET A 108 -1.41 -6.03 11.80
N ARG A 109 -1.27 -5.89 10.47
CA ARG A 109 -1.91 -6.79 9.51
C ARG A 109 -1.39 -8.24 9.66
N SER A 110 -0.08 -8.43 9.72
CA SER A 110 0.54 -9.77 9.78
C SER A 110 0.17 -10.54 11.05
N HIS A 111 0.09 -9.86 12.20
CA HIS A 111 -0.27 -10.50 13.48
C HIS A 111 -1.68 -11.09 13.48
N VAL A 112 -2.60 -10.58 12.66
CA VAL A 112 -3.95 -11.14 12.51
C VAL A 112 -3.93 -12.40 11.63
N GLN A 113 -2.98 -12.51 10.70
CA GLN A 113 -2.91 -13.61 9.74
C GLN A 113 -2.28 -14.88 10.34
N GLU A 114 -1.30 -14.76 11.25
CA GLU A 114 -0.68 -15.89 11.95
C GLU A 114 -1.63 -16.61 12.92
N THR A 115 -2.58 -15.88 13.55
CA THR A 115 -3.57 -16.49 14.43
C THR A 115 -4.60 -17.36 13.71
N SER A 116 -4.63 -17.37 12.38
CA SER A 116 -5.58 -18.17 11.59
C SER A 116 -4.99 -19.40 10.90
N LEU A 117 -3.66 -19.61 10.92
CA LEU A 117 -3.01 -20.73 10.22
C LEU A 117 -2.35 -21.77 11.15
N ASN A 118 -2.37 -21.56 12.46
CA ASN A 118 -1.68 -22.43 13.42
C ASN A 118 -2.55 -23.48 14.12
N SER A 119 -3.72 -23.81 13.58
CA SER A 119 -4.57 -24.90 14.10
C SER A 119 -4.78 -26.00 13.05
N SER A 120 -3.73 -26.74 12.70
CA SER A 120 -3.84 -28.10 12.14
C SER A 120 -2.51 -28.85 12.31
N PRO A 121 -2.50 -30.10 12.80
CA PRO A 121 -1.31 -30.94 12.84
C PRO A 121 -0.96 -31.43 11.42
N PRO A 122 0.32 -31.65 11.08
CA PRO A 122 0.69 -32.33 9.85
C PRO A 122 0.39 -33.82 10.01
N ALA A 123 -0.75 -34.28 9.49
CA ALA A 123 -1.00 -35.69 9.29
C ALA A 123 -0.38 -36.12 7.95
N SER A 124 0.50 -37.12 8.05
CA SER A 124 1.17 -37.84 6.99
C SER A 124 0.22 -38.64 6.09
N SER A 125 0.79 -39.19 5.01
CA SER A 125 0.32 -40.34 4.21
C SER A 125 -0.68 -39.97 3.10
N VAL A 126 -0.64 -40.47 1.86
CA VAL A 126 0.02 -41.63 1.23
C VAL A 126 -0.08 -41.47 -0.30
N GLU A 127 0.83 -42.13 -1.01
CA GLU A 127 0.88 -42.33 -2.46
C GLU A 127 -0.35 -43.10 -2.99
N ASN A 128 -0.81 -42.81 -4.21
CA ASN A 128 -1.20 -43.84 -5.18
C ASN A 128 -1.48 -43.29 -6.59
N ASP A 129 -0.91 -44.02 -7.55
CA ASP A 129 -1.00 -43.92 -9.00
C ASP A 129 -2.34 -44.40 -9.60
N MET A 130 -2.52 -44.07 -10.89
CA MET A 130 -3.23 -44.79 -11.98
C MET A 130 -4.59 -44.27 -12.50
N ASP A 131 -4.49 -43.64 -13.69
CA ASP A 131 -5.23 -43.86 -14.97
C ASP A 131 -6.78 -43.99 -15.03
N HIS A 132 -7.46 -43.11 -15.80
CA HIS A 132 -7.78 -43.34 -17.23
C HIS A 132 -8.69 -42.23 -17.82
N ASP A 133 -8.61 -42.09 -19.14
CA ASP A 133 -9.03 -41.06 -20.10
C ASP A 133 -10.44 -40.45 -20.08
N GLN A 134 -10.54 -39.22 -20.62
CA GLN A 134 -11.51 -38.82 -21.66
C GLN A 134 -11.09 -37.49 -22.32
N VAL A 135 -10.83 -37.54 -23.63
CA VAL A 135 -10.45 -36.44 -24.51
C VAL A 135 -11.69 -35.78 -25.14
N SER A 136 -11.69 -34.45 -25.18
CA SER A 136 -12.15 -33.63 -26.32
C SER A 136 -11.81 -32.17 -26.01
N SER A 137 -11.28 -31.35 -26.90
CA SER A 137 -10.82 -31.45 -28.28
C SER A 137 -9.95 -30.20 -28.51
N GLN A 138 -9.06 -30.25 -29.50
CA GLN A 138 -8.85 -29.24 -30.56
C GLN A 138 -7.37 -29.12 -30.99
N SER A 139 -7.11 -29.85 -32.09
CA SER A 139 -6.26 -29.52 -33.24
C SER A 139 -4.80 -29.07 -33.03
N SER A 140 -3.92 -30.08 -33.16
CA SER A 140 -2.69 -30.16 -33.97
C SER A 140 -2.61 -29.20 -35.17
N PHE A 141 -1.44 -28.78 -35.66
CA PHE A 141 -0.09 -29.38 -35.57
C PHE A 141 1.02 -28.33 -35.79
N GLU A 142 2.18 -28.64 -35.23
CA GLU A 142 3.49 -28.00 -35.39
C GLU A 142 4.15 -28.28 -36.75
N GLU A 143 5.19 -27.51 -37.09
CA GLU A 143 6.43 -27.99 -37.74
C GLU A 143 7.45 -26.84 -37.76
N THR A 144 8.77 -26.90 -37.53
CA THR A 144 9.76 -27.86 -36.99
C THR A 144 11.02 -27.02 -36.73
N VAL A 145 11.77 -27.30 -35.66
CA VAL A 145 13.11 -26.73 -35.45
C VAL A 145 14.14 -27.65 -36.10
N GLU A 146 14.61 -27.27 -37.29
CA GLU A 146 15.86 -27.77 -37.86
C GLU A 146 16.90 -26.64 -37.92
N ARG A 147 18.08 -26.88 -37.32
CA ARG A 147 19.31 -26.15 -37.66
C ARG A 147 19.81 -26.64 -39.02
N PRO A 148 20.22 -25.75 -39.93
CA PRO A 148 21.64 -25.80 -40.31
C PRO A 148 22.31 -24.45 -40.67
N ARG A 149 23.62 -24.43 -40.39
CA ARG A 149 24.78 -23.84 -41.11
C ARG A 149 24.76 -22.42 -41.70
N LEU A 150 25.88 -21.74 -41.40
CA LEU A 150 26.48 -20.58 -42.06
C LEU A 150 26.24 -20.51 -43.58
N THR A 151 25.87 -19.33 -44.08
CA THR A 151 26.66 -18.49 -45.00
C THR A 151 25.87 -17.24 -45.43
N ARG A 152 26.63 -16.17 -45.76
CA ARG A 152 26.34 -15.16 -46.81
C ARG A 152 25.72 -13.80 -46.42
N SER A 153 26.65 -12.90 -46.05
CA SER A 153 26.90 -11.53 -46.55
C SER A 153 25.77 -10.50 -46.82
N ASN A 154 26.15 -9.28 -46.41
CA ASN A 154 25.89 -7.93 -46.94
C ASN A 154 24.74 -7.08 -46.35
N SER A 155 25.18 -6.18 -45.45
CA SER A 155 25.07 -4.71 -45.53
C SER A 155 23.75 -4.07 -45.97
N ILE A 156 23.18 -3.21 -45.11
CA ILE A 156 22.87 -1.80 -45.42
C ILE A 156 22.74 -1.02 -44.09
N ASN A 157 23.42 0.12 -44.08
CA ASN A 157 23.47 1.14 -43.04
C ASN A 157 22.30 2.13 -43.23
N SER A 158 21.64 2.61 -42.16
CA SER A 158 21.06 3.96 -42.14
C SER A 158 20.79 4.46 -40.71
N ASN A 159 21.49 5.54 -40.36
CA ASN A 159 21.25 6.41 -39.21
C ASN A 159 19.89 7.15 -39.29
N SER A 160 19.29 7.40 -38.12
CA SER A 160 18.70 8.69 -37.68
C SER A 160 18.06 8.48 -36.29
N SER A 161 18.70 8.91 -35.18
CA SER A 161 18.78 10.27 -34.63
C SER A 161 17.44 10.84 -34.13
N PHE A 162 17.13 10.59 -32.85
CA PHE A 162 16.11 11.34 -32.08
C PHE A 162 16.77 12.51 -31.35
N PRO A 163 16.16 13.72 -31.29
CA PRO A 163 16.78 14.91 -30.69
C PRO A 163 16.62 14.96 -29.17
N PRO A 164 17.57 15.57 -28.42
CA PRO A 164 17.42 15.84 -27.00
C PRO A 164 16.63 17.12 -26.72
N PHE A 165 15.75 17.08 -25.71
CA PHE A 165 15.03 18.24 -25.18
C PHE A 165 16.01 19.19 -24.44
N GLN A 166 15.98 20.46 -24.82
CA GLN A 166 16.83 21.53 -24.29
C GLN A 166 16.31 22.09 -22.96
N SER A 167 17.25 22.41 -22.08
CA SER A 167 17.11 23.28 -20.92
C SER A 167 17.13 24.76 -21.33
N SER A 168 16.31 25.59 -20.71
CA SER A 168 16.49 27.05 -20.71
C SER A 168 16.39 27.61 -19.30
N SER A 169 17.26 28.57 -19.03
CA SER A 169 17.52 29.24 -17.76
C SER A 169 17.02 30.70 -17.78
N GLU A 170 16.80 31.20 -16.56
CA GLU A 170 16.77 32.61 -16.12
C GLU A 170 15.50 33.47 -16.31
N GLY A 171 15.07 34.04 -15.18
CA GLY A 171 14.08 35.11 -15.04
C GLY A 171 14.16 35.68 -13.61
N GLU A 172 14.47 36.97 -13.53
CA GLU A 172 15.07 37.69 -12.40
C GLU A 172 14.14 37.97 -11.20
N ARG A 173 14.76 38.13 -10.03
CA ARG A 173 14.15 38.66 -8.80
C ARG A 173 14.01 40.18 -8.90
N LYS A 174 12.85 40.72 -8.53
CA LYS A 174 12.75 42.11 -8.06
C LYS A 174 11.83 42.23 -6.86
N CYS A 175 12.42 42.31 -5.68
CA CYS A 175 11.77 42.86 -4.49
C CYS A 175 11.67 44.37 -4.66
N ARG A 176 10.48 44.94 -4.46
CA ARG A 176 10.27 46.37 -4.27
C ARG A 176 9.78 46.59 -2.85
N SER A 177 10.61 47.25 -2.06
CA SER A 177 10.29 47.86 -0.79
C SER A 177 9.89 49.31 -1.04
N GLU A 178 8.71 49.70 -0.52
CA GLU A 178 8.34 51.00 0.06
C GLU A 178 6.97 50.86 0.73
#